data_AF-A0A347ZSL8-F1
#
_entry.id   AF-A0A347ZSL8-F1
#
_cell.length_a   1.000
_cell.length_b   1.000
_cell.length_c   1.000
_cell.angle_alpha   90.00
_cell.angle_beta   90.00
_cell.angle_gamma   90.00
#
_symmetry.space_group_name_H-M   'P 1'
#
loop_
_entity.id
_entity.type
_entity.pdbx_description
1 polymer ?
#
loop_
_entity_poly.entity_id
_entity_poly.type
_entity_poly.pdbx_seq_one_letter_code
_entity_poly.pdbx_strand_id
1 'polypeptide(L)' 'MYAIKITVNGKEIELSGFPGEIISETIVAMLKTLRGVEDVKDAVIELKNKYENVKGIER' A
#
# COMPACT_ATOMS: atom_id res chain seq x y z
N MET A 1 14.29 -6.79 6.83
CA MET A 1 14.10 -5.53 6.09
C MET A 1 13.32 -5.86 4.83
N TYR A 2 12.22 -5.16 4.55
CA TYR A 2 11.35 -5.45 3.40
C TYR A 2 11.65 -4.46 2.27
N ALA A 3 11.76 -4.95 1.04
CA ALA A 3 11.74 -4.09 -0.13
C ALA A 3 10.28 -3.75 -0.47
N ILE A 4 10.01 -2.49 -0.80
CA ILE A 4 8.68 -2.02 -1.16
C ILE A 4 8.69 -1.39 -2.55
N LYS A 5 7.66 -1.73 -3.33
CA LYS A 5 7.35 -1.12 -4.61
C LYS A 5 6.01 -0.40 -4.51
N ILE A 6 5.98 0.88 -4.85
CA ILE A 6 4.76 1.69 -4.85
C ILE A 6 4.49 2.18 -6.27
N THR A 7 3.28 1.93 -6.75
CA THR A 7 2.80 2.45 -8.03
C THR A 7 1.64 3.39 -7.75
N VAL A 8 1.76 4.64 -8.20
CA VAL A 8 0.73 5.67 -8.07
C VAL A 8 0.22 6.00 -9.47
N ASN A 9 -1.06 5.79 -9.71
CA ASN A 9 -1.70 6.06 -11.00
C ASN A 9 -0.98 5.39 -12.19
N GLY A 10 -0.56 4.13 -12.02
CA GLY A 10 0.16 3.37 -13.04
C GLY A 10 1.64 3.72 -13.20
N LYS A 11 2.16 4.70 -12.43
CA LYS A 11 3.58 5.07 -12.45
C LYS A 11 4.29 4.56 -11.20
N GLU A 12 5.37 3.81 -11.40
CA GLU A 12 6.26 3.39 -10.31
C GLU A 12 6.98 4.60 -9.73
N ILE A 13 6.99 4.70 -8.40
CA ILE A 13 7.63 5.78 -7.65
C ILE A 13 8.94 5.24 -7.08
N GLU A 14 10.05 5.87 -7.46
CA GLU A 14 11.34 5.60 -6.84
C GLU A 14 11.34 6.10 -5.40
N LEU A 15 11.66 5.20 -4.47
CA LEU A 15 11.77 5.51 -3.05
C LEU A 15 13.24 5.56 -2.66
N SER A 16 13.65 6.66 -2.04
CA SER A 16 14.98 6.78 -1.43
C SER A 16 15.01 6.12 -0.06
N GLY A 17 16.22 5.99 0.52
CA GLY A 17 16.48 5.21 1.74
C GLY A 17 15.44 5.37 2.85
N PHE A 18 15.30 6.59 3.40
CA PHE A 18 14.37 6.83 4.51
C PHE A 18 12.89 6.63 4.14
N PRO A 19 12.35 7.20 3.03
CA PRO A 19 10.96 6.94 2.61
C PRO A 19 10.62 5.46 2.39
N GLY A 20 11.51 4.69 1.76
CA GLY A 20 11.29 3.27 1.53
C GLY A 20 11.24 2.48 2.85
N GLU A 21 12.18 2.76 3.75
CA GLU A 21 12.26 2.13 5.06
C GLU A 21 11.01 2.40 5.89
N ILE A 22 10.67 3.68 6.12
CA ILE A 22 9.55 4.04 7.00
C ILE A 22 8.20 3.51 6.52
N ILE A 23 7.95 3.52 5.20
CA ILE A 23 6.69 2.99 4.63
C ILE A 23 6.66 1.47 4.79
N SER A 24 7.75 0.78 4.47
CA SER A 24 7.81 -0.68 4.58
C SER A 24 7.58 -1.17 6.01
N GLU A 25 8.20 -0.53 7.00
CA GLU A 25 8.06 -0.89 8.41
C GLU A 25 6.65 -0.61 8.93
N THR A 26 6.07 0.53 8.55
CA THR A 26 4.71 0.91 8.93
C THR A 26 3.69 -0.09 8.38
N ILE A 27 3.81 -0.47 7.11
CA ILE A 27 2.92 -1.45 6.48
C ILE A 27 3.05 -2.82 7.15
N VAL A 28 4.27 -3.29 7.41
CA VAL A 28 4.48 -4.58 8.08
C VAL A 28 3.90 -4.56 9.50
N ALA A 29 4.06 -3.46 10.23
CA ALA A 29 3.45 -3.30 11.54
C ALA A 29 1.92 -3.37 11.46
N MET A 30 1.30 -2.69 10.49
CA MET A 30 -0.15 -2.79 10.25
C MET A 30 -0.58 -4.22 9.94
N LEU A 31 0.12 -4.93 9.05
CA LEU A 31 -0.22 -6.30 8.65
C LEU A 31 -0.14 -7.28 9.83
N LYS A 32 0.82 -7.11 10.74
CA LYS A 32 0.95 -7.93 11.95
C LYS A 32 -0.21 -7.78 12.95
N THR A 33 -1.03 -6.73 12.81
CA THR A 33 -2.24 -6.58 13.63
C THR A 33 -3.42 -7.42 13.11
N LEU A 34 -3.32 -7.96 11.89
CA LEU A 34 -4.39 -8.72 11.27
C LEU A 34 -4.45 -10.14 11.86
N ARG A 35 -5.66 -10.57 12.22
CA ARG A 35 -5.89 -11.94 12.73
C ARG A 35 -5.48 -12.96 11.67
N GLY A 36 -4.65 -13.93 12.06
CA GLY A 36 -4.19 -15.01 11.20
C GLY A 36 -3.00 -14.66 10.33
N VAL A 37 -2.38 -13.48 10.52
CA VAL A 37 -1.14 -13.06 9.84
C VAL A 37 -0.02 -13.08 10.87
N GLU A 38 0.65 -14.23 11.01
CA GLU A 38 1.71 -14.43 12.01
C GLU A 38 3.12 -14.17 11.44
N ASP A 39 3.36 -14.57 10.19
CA ASP A 39 4.63 -14.39 9.47
C ASP A 39 4.37 -13.74 8.11
N VAL A 40 4.80 -12.48 7.94
CA VAL A 40 4.62 -11.73 6.70
C VAL A 40 5.86 -11.95 5.84
N LYS A 41 5.74 -12.71 4.76
CA LYS A 41 6.85 -12.87 3.79
C LYS A 41 6.73 -11.88 2.64
N ASP A 42 5.50 -11.70 2.16
CA ASP A 42 5.09 -10.75 1.15
C ASP A 42 3.65 -10.30 1.40
N ALA A 43 3.24 -9.21 0.77
CA ALA A 43 1.87 -8.74 0.77
C ALA A 43 1.58 -7.90 -0.47
N VAL A 44 0.36 -8.00 -0.99
CA VAL A 44 -0.18 -7.11 -2.03
C VAL A 44 -1.25 -6.23 -1.39
N ILE A 45 -1.09 -4.91 -1.51
CA ILE A 45 -2.04 -3.93 -0.99
C ILE A 45 -2.63 -3.17 -2.17
N GLU A 46 -3.94 -3.30 -2.37
CA GLU A 46 -4.68 -2.54 -3.37
C GLU A 46 -5.45 -1.39 -2.71
N LEU A 47 -5.24 -0.17 -3.19
CA LEU A 47 -6.02 1.01 -2.80
C LEU A 47 -6.96 1.38 -3.95
N LYS A 48 -8.25 1.47 -3.65
CA LYS A 48 -9.28 1.92 -4.61
C LYS A 48 -9.93 3.19 -4.08
N ASN A 49 -10.03 4.21 -4.92
CA ASN A 49 -10.73 5.44 -4.57
C ASN A 49 -12.23 5.15 -4.49
N LYS A 50 -12.81 5.31 -3.29
CA LYS A 50 -14.25 5.07 -3.08
C LYS A 50 -15.15 6.05 -3.85
N TYR A 51 -14.61 7.19 -4.31
CA TYR A 51 -15.38 8.29 -4.90
C TYR A 51 -15.24 8.44 -6.42
N GLU A 52 -14.41 7.63 -7.09
CA GLU A 52 -14.28 7.68 -8.55
C GLU A 52 -15.54 7.21 -9.29
N ASN A 53 -16.37 6.40 -8.63
CA ASN A 53 -17.62 5.87 -9.19
C ASN A 53 -18.83 6.82 -9.06
N VAL A 54 -18.67 8.02 -8.46
CA VAL A 54 -19.80 8.92 -8.16
C VAL A 54 -20.03 9.97 -9.27
N LYS A 55 -19.16 10.06 -10.28
CA LYS A 55 -19.29 11.02 -11.39
C LYS A 55 -20.37 10.69 -12.44
N GLY A 56 -21.17 9.65 -12.23
CA GLY A 56 -22.19 9.19 -13.18
C GLY A 56 -23.63 9.61 -12.88
N ILE A 57 -23.88 10.47 -11.89
CA ILE A 57 -25.24 10.93 -11.54
C ILE A 57 -25.26 12.47 -11.48
N GLU A 58 -25.12 13.11 -12.64
CA GLU A 58 -25.73 14.41 -12.86
C GLU A 58 -26.86 14.22 -13.87
N ARG A 59 -28.09 14.53 -13.42
CA ARG A 59 -29.33 14.52 -14.19
C ARG A 59 -29.47 15.80 -14.99
#